data_AF-A0A7J3J331-F1
#
_entry.id   AF-A0A7J3J331-F1
#
_cell.length_a   1.000
_cell.length_b   1.000
_cell.length_c   1.000
_cell.angle_alpha   90.00
_cell.angle_beta   90.00
_cell.angle_gamma   90.00
#
_symmetry.space_group_name_H-M   'P 1'
#
loop_
_entity.id
_entity.type
_entity.pdbx_description
1 polymer ?
#
loop_
_entity_poly.entity_id
_entity_poly.type
_entity_poly.pdbx_seq_one_letter_code
_entity_poly.pdbx_strand_id
1 'polypeptide(L)'
;MEFETRTGKVIIDDTKCSRCTTFACVKACSLYGAHLFRINLKENKPEPLYSPEDLKRSCTECLACEQECFLRGFNAIKIELPLHGLEEYRKKLAY
;
A
#
# COMPACT_ATOMS: atom_id res chain seq x y z
N MET A 1 -2.96 -8.47 -5.61
CA MET A 1 -1.54 -8.28 -5.98
C MET A 1 -0.70 -7.90 -4.77
N GLU A 2 0.62 -8.09 -4.81
CA GLU A 2 1.54 -7.63 -3.75
C GLU A 2 2.91 -7.25 -4.33
N PHE A 3 3.62 -6.34 -3.66
CA PHE A 3 5.01 -5.99 -3.99
C PHE A 3 5.80 -5.58 -2.74
N GLU A 4 7.12 -5.79 -2.79
CA GLU A 4 8.02 -5.40 -1.71
C GLU A 4 8.33 -3.89 -1.74
N THR A 5 8.50 -3.32 -0.55
CA THR A 5 9.05 -1.97 -0.35
C THR A 5 10.42 -2.10 0.31
N ARG A 6 11.03 -0.97 0.67
CA ARG A 6 12.39 -0.95 1.21
C ARG A 6 12.52 -1.74 2.52
N THR A 7 11.54 -1.63 3.40
CA THR A 7 11.53 -2.28 4.72
C THR A 7 10.33 -3.21 4.93
N GLY A 8 9.34 -3.18 4.04
CA GLY A 8 8.12 -3.96 4.17
C GLY A 8 7.52 -4.41 2.84
N LYS A 9 6.19 -4.47 2.78
CA LYS A 9 5.46 -4.83 1.57
C LYS A 9 4.07 -4.18 1.52
N VAL A 10 3.58 -3.97 0.31
CA VAL A 10 2.22 -3.50 0.03
C VAL A 10 1.42 -4.67 -0.55
N ILE A 11 0.26 -4.92 0.03
CA ILE A 11 -0.69 -5.94 -0.40
C ILE A 11 -1.96 -5.23 -0.86
N ILE A 12 -2.48 -5.59 -2.02
CA ILE A 12 -3.72 -5.06 -2.57
C ILE A 12 -4.66 -6.22 -2.88
N ASP A 13 -5.82 -6.21 -2.24
CA ASP A 13 -6.91 -7.16 -2.46
C ASP A 13 -7.72 -6.74 -3.70
N ASP A 14 -7.35 -7.30 -4.85
CA ASP A 14 -7.96 -6.97 -6.15
C ASP A 14 -9.46 -7.26 -6.19
N THR A 15 -9.95 -8.20 -5.38
CA THR A 15 -11.38 -8.57 -5.34
C THR A 15 -12.25 -7.40 -4.89
N LYS A 16 -11.72 -6.55 -4.01
CA LYS A 16 -12.39 -5.35 -3.48
C LYS A 16 -12.26 -4.13 -4.39
N CYS A 17 -11.25 -4.12 -5.28
CA CYS A 17 -10.97 -2.97 -6.14
C CYS A 17 -11.95 -2.85 -7.32
N SER A 18 -12.47 -3.95 -7.84
CA SER A 18 -13.30 -4.00 -9.06
C SER A 18 -14.50 -3.05 -9.08
N ARG A 19 -15.04 -2.67 -7.91
CA ARG A 19 -16.19 -1.74 -7.76
C ARG A 19 -15.81 -0.34 -7.27
N CYS A 20 -14.51 -0.06 -7.13
CA CYS A 20 -13.99 1.23 -6.67
C CYS A 20 -14.31 2.34 -7.67
N THR A 21 -14.88 3.44 -7.17
CA THR A 21 -15.18 4.64 -7.97
C THR A 21 -14.30 5.83 -7.58
N THR A 22 -13.72 5.82 -6.38
CA THR A 22 -12.99 6.96 -5.84
C THR A 22 -11.51 6.94 -6.23
N PHE A 23 -10.92 5.74 -6.34
CA PHE A 23 -9.47 5.55 -6.53
C PHE A 23 -8.63 6.45 -5.61
N ALA A 24 -9.14 6.69 -4.40
CA ALA A 24 -8.54 7.61 -3.44
C ALA A 24 -7.08 7.23 -3.12
N CYS A 25 -6.78 5.93 -3.08
CA CYS A 25 -5.43 5.42 -2.90
C CYS A 25 -4.44 5.86 -4.00
N VAL A 26 -4.87 5.86 -5.28
CA VAL A 26 -4.02 6.27 -6.41
C VAL A 26 -3.75 7.77 -6.32
N LYS A 27 -4.79 8.57 -6.05
CA LYS A 27 -4.66 10.01 -5.83
C LYS A 27 -3.75 10.33 -4.64
N ALA A 28 -3.92 9.62 -3.52
CA ALA A 28 -3.12 9.79 -2.32
C ALA A 28 -1.64 9.46 -2.56
N CYS A 29 -1.35 8.35 -3.24
CA CYS A 29 0.01 7.97 -3.58
C CYS A 29 0.69 9.00 -4.49
N SER A 30 -0.08 9.65 -5.38
CA SER A 30 0.39 10.75 -6.23
C SER A 30 0.66 12.05 -5.47
N LEU A 31 -0.12 12.36 -4.44
CA LEU A 31 -0.03 13.65 -3.71
C LEU A 31 0.98 13.61 -2.57
N TYR A 32 1.02 12.50 -1.83
CA TYR A 32 1.77 12.37 -0.59
C TYR A 32 2.95 11.39 -0.69
N GLY A 33 2.92 10.51 -1.69
CA GLY A 33 3.93 9.48 -1.90
C GLY A 33 4.78 9.73 -3.14
N ALA A 34 5.15 8.65 -3.82
CA ALA A 34 6.02 8.66 -4.99
C ALA A 34 5.29 8.34 -6.30
N HIS A 35 3.97 8.52 -6.36
CA HIS A 35 3.17 8.28 -7.57
C HIS A 35 3.39 6.88 -8.17
N LEU A 36 3.09 5.83 -7.40
CA LEU A 36 3.44 4.45 -7.78
C LEU A 36 2.37 3.75 -8.63
N PHE A 37 1.16 4.29 -8.70
CA PHE A 37 0.00 3.63 -9.29
C PHE A 37 -0.64 4.47 -10.39
N ARG A 38 -1.20 3.79 -11.38
CA ARG A 38 -2.19 4.31 -12.32
C ARG A 38 -3.51 3.57 -12.17
N ILE A 39 -4.58 4.12 -12.73
CA ILE A 39 -5.88 3.45 -12.79
C ILE A 39 -5.93 2.61 -14.07
N ASN A 40 -6.07 1.30 -13.94
CA ASN A 40 -6.39 0.44 -15.07
C ASN A 40 -7.91 0.46 -15.28
N LEU A 41 -8.37 1.16 -16.33
CA LEU A 41 -9.79 1.32 -16.64
C LEU A 41 -10.47 0.02 -17.13
N LYS A 42 -9.71 -0.95 -17.65
CA LYS A 42 -10.27 -2.22 -18.13
C LYS A 42 -10.65 -3.15 -16.98
N GLU A 43 -9.79 -3.19 -15.96
CA GLU A 43 -9.98 -4.05 -14.78
C GLU A 43 -10.52 -3.29 -13.56
N ASN A 44 -10.72 -1.97 -13.70
CA ASN A 44 -11.18 -1.05 -12.65
C ASN A 44 -10.39 -1.19 -11.34
N LYS A 45 -9.06 -1.26 -11.43
CA LYS A 45 -8.17 -1.48 -10.27
C LYS A 45 -6.90 -0.63 -10.34
N PRO A 46 -6.23 -0.34 -9.20
CA PRO A 46 -4.92 0.28 -9.21
C PRO A 46 -3.89 -0.68 -9.82
N GLU A 47 -3.05 -0.17 -10.71
CA GLU A 47 -1.98 -0.92 -11.37
C GLU A 47 -0.65 -0.20 -11.15
N PRO A 48 0.44 -0.91 -10.77
CA PRO A 48 1.74 -0.29 -10.61
C PRO A 48 2.28 0.33 -11.90
N LEU A 49 2.94 1.47 -11.76
CA LEU A 49 3.58 2.18 -12.88
C LEU A 49 4.99 1.66 -13.22
N TYR A 50 5.67 1.06 -12.24
CA TYR A 50 7.09 0.74 -12.31
C TYR A 50 7.36 -0.75 -12.14
N SER A 51 8.58 -1.18 -12.47
CA SER A 51 9.06 -2.54 -12.22
C SER A 51 9.07 -2.87 -10.72
N PRO A 52 9.00 -4.15 -10.32
CA PRO A 52 9.12 -4.53 -8.91
C PRO A 52 10.38 -3.97 -8.22
N GLU A 53 11.53 -3.94 -8.92
CA GLU A 53 12.76 -3.38 -8.36
C GLU A 53 12.66 -1.86 -8.13
N ASP A 54 12.02 -1.14 -9.04
CA ASP A 54 11.82 0.30 -8.93
C ASP A 54 10.77 0.66 -7.87
N LEU A 55 9.69 -0.14 -7.75
CA LEU A 55 8.69 0.02 -6.69
C LEU A 55 9.33 -0.14 -5.30
N LYS A 56 10.22 -1.14 -5.15
CA LYS A 56 10.97 -1.38 -3.92
C LYS A 56 11.83 -0.19 -3.49
N ARG A 57 12.37 0.55 -4.46
CA ARG A 57 13.23 1.73 -4.22
C ARG A 57 12.44 3.02 -4.06
N SER A 58 11.34 3.18 -4.79
CA SER A 58 10.62 4.45 -4.90
C SER A 58 9.53 4.62 -3.85
N CYS A 59 8.99 3.51 -3.32
CA CYS A 59 7.96 3.59 -2.29
C CYS A 59 8.52 4.20 -0.99
N THR A 60 7.88 5.28 -0.54
CA THR A 60 8.27 6.02 0.67
C THR A 60 7.65 5.46 1.95
N GLU A 61 6.86 4.39 1.86
CA GLU A 61 6.23 3.74 3.02
C GLU A 61 5.35 4.70 3.85
N CYS A 62 4.79 5.74 3.21
CA CYS A 62 4.05 6.83 3.87
C CYS A 62 2.63 6.49 4.35
N LEU A 63 2.15 5.26 4.11
CA LEU A 63 0.81 4.78 4.45
C LEU A 63 -0.39 5.51 3.83
N ALA A 64 -0.20 6.60 3.11
CA ALA A 64 -1.29 7.42 2.57
C ALA A 64 -2.27 6.64 1.69
N CYS A 65 -1.78 5.71 0.86
CA CYS A 65 -2.64 4.89 0.00
C CYS A 65 -3.48 3.87 0.78
N GLU A 66 -2.95 3.30 1.86
CA GLU A 66 -3.71 2.44 2.77
C GLU A 66 -4.81 3.24 3.49
N GLN A 67 -4.44 4.36 4.10
CA GLN A 67 -5.35 5.19 4.87
C GLN A 67 -6.48 5.78 4.01
N GLU A 68 -6.17 6.28 2.81
CA GLU A 68 -7.19 6.80 1.91
C GLU A 68 -8.05 5.70 1.28
N CYS A 69 -7.52 4.49 1.09
CA CYS A 69 -8.33 3.34 0.69
C CYS A 69 -9.30 2.92 1.81
N PHE A 70 -8.86 2.97 3.06
CA PHE A 70 -9.67 2.68 4.23
C PHE A 70 -10.79 3.72 4.43
N LEU A 71 -10.43 5.01 4.36
CA LEU A 71 -11.37 6.11 4.64
C LEU A 71 -12.35 6.39 3.50
N ARG A 72 -11.90 6.27 2.24
CA ARG A 72 -12.66 6.73 1.06
C ARG A 72 -12.78 5.68 -0.03
N GLY A 73 -12.29 4.47 0.20
CA GLY A 73 -12.33 3.36 -0.75
C GLY A 73 -12.98 2.12 -0.14
N PHE A 74 -12.47 0.95 -0.53
CA PHE A 74 -12.98 -0.35 -0.09
C PHE A 74 -12.04 -1.08 0.89
N ASN A 75 -11.11 -0.36 1.53
CA ASN A 75 -10.14 -0.94 2.45
C ASN A 75 -9.43 -2.18 1.85
N ALA A 76 -8.93 -2.00 0.62
CA ALA A 76 -8.33 -3.07 -0.18
C ALA A 76 -6.80 -3.11 -0.06
N ILE A 77 -6.18 -2.03 0.42
CA ILE A 77 -4.72 -1.94 0.54
C ILE A 77 -4.33 -2.19 1.99
N LYS A 78 -3.30 -3.00 2.20
CA LYS A 78 -2.65 -3.22 3.48
C LYS A 78 -1.15 -3.06 3.31
N ILE A 79 -0.51 -2.32 4.20
CA ILE A 79 0.94 -2.13 4.21
C ILE A 79 1.50 -2.78 5.46
N GLU A 80 2.43 -3.71 5.28
CA GLU A 80 3.08 -4.42 6.37
C GLU A 80 4.50 -3.91 6.53
N LEU A 81 4.76 -3.20 7.63
CA LEU A 81 6.07 -2.69 8.03
C LEU A 81 6.55 -3.46 9.27
N PRO A 82 7.44 -4.46 9.13
CA PRO A 82 7.97 -5.19 10.27
C PRO A 82 8.86 -4.29 11.13
N LEU A 83 8.53 -4.19 12.42
CA LEU A 83 9.43 -3.58 13.42
C LEU A 83 10.31 -4.67 14.02
N HIS A 84 11.53 -4.80 13.50
CA HIS A 84 12.53 -5.72 14.04
C HIS A 84 12.83 -5.39 15.51
N GLY A 85 12.86 -6.42 16.38
CA GLY A 85 13.12 -6.27 17.80
C GLY A 85 11.88 -5.91 18.66
N LEU A 86 10.72 -5.66 18.05
CA LEU A 86 9.51 -5.29 18.80
C LEU A 86 8.98 -6.44 19.65
N GLU A 87 9.00 -7.67 19.13
CA GLU A 87 8.52 -8.85 19.86
C GLU A 87 9.41 -9.17 21.05
N GLU A 88 10.74 -9.09 20.88
CA GLU A 88 11.71 -9.23 21.95
C GLU A 88 11.54 -8.13 23.01
N TYR A 89 11.28 -6.90 22.58
CA TYR A 89 11.02 -5.79 23.50
C TYR A 89 9.73 -6.00 24.30
N ARG A 90 8.64 -6.42 23.65
CA ARG A 90 7.34 -6.71 24.31
C ARG A 90 7.47 -7.81 25.35
N LYS A 91 8.25 -8.86 25.09
CA LYS A 91 8.54 -9.91 26.08
C LYS A 91 9.22 -9.39 27.35
N LYS A 92 10.01 -8.31 27.27
CA LYS A 92 10.63 -7.67 28.45
C LYS A 92 9.64 -6.84 29.26
N LEU A 93 8.54 -6.39 28.65
CA LEU A 93 7.51 -5.57 29.30
C LEU A 93 6.35 -6.38 29.88
N ALA A 94 6.19 -7.64 29.48
CA ALA A 94 5.20 -8.57 30.03
C ALA A 94 5.63 -8.98 31.44
N TYR A 95 5.33 -8.11 32.41
CA TYR A 95 5.45 -8.34 33.85
C TYR A 95 4.23 -9.11 34.38
#